data_AF-A0AA91C937-F1
#
_entry.id   AF-A0AA91C937-F1
#
_cell.length_a   1.000
_cell.length_b   1.000
_cell.length_c   1.000
_cell.angle_alpha   90.00
_cell.angle_beta   90.00
_cell.angle_gamma   90.00
#
_symmetry.space_group_name_H-M   'P 1'
#
loop_
_entity.id
_entity.type
_entity.pdbx_description
1 polymer ?
#
loop_
_entity_poly.entity_id
_entity_poly.type
_entity_poly.pdbx_seq_one_letter_code
_entity_poly.pdbx_strand_id
1 'polypeptide(L)'
;MNSMYDCGEKYAMPGYQLSQRDTYQNQGISVFSMIFDTNWIITTIKSFICTTGYMQYMISGKRFYLYLIIILFGMIMMLIALKRKYQFKFKFENYFIICLILCVLIPIILSIKYSYSIDYQPQGRYIMSILIPIALFMSIGYEYFSEFIENKIQIKSRYIELSMIGIYILLFVICYSSYIAVCFGSTII
;
A
#
# COMPACT_ATOMS: atom_id res chain seq x y z
N MET A 1 18.43 -5.41 -23.79
CA MET A 1 17.67 -4.21 -23.33
C MET A 1 17.57 -3.18 -24.46
N ASN A 2 18.66 -2.89 -25.18
CA ASN A 2 18.63 -2.01 -26.37
C ASN A 2 17.71 -2.51 -27.49
N SER A 3 17.71 -3.81 -27.79
CA SER A 3 16.82 -4.37 -28.82
C SER A 3 15.32 -4.14 -28.57
N MET A 4 14.87 -4.15 -27.31
CA MET A 4 13.48 -3.82 -26.96
C MET A 4 13.19 -2.33 -27.17
N TYR A 5 14.16 -1.48 -26.82
CA TYR A 5 14.08 -0.04 -27.04
C TYR A 5 14.02 0.27 -28.55
N ASP A 6 14.93 -0.30 -29.32
CA ASP A 6 15.03 -0.09 -30.77
C ASP A 6 13.77 -0.59 -31.50
N CYS A 7 13.22 -1.74 -31.11
CA CYS A 7 11.94 -2.22 -31.63
C CYS A 7 10.77 -1.31 -31.23
N GLY A 8 10.73 -0.87 -29.97
CA GLY A 8 9.68 0.04 -29.49
C GLY A 8 9.71 1.38 -30.21
N GLU A 9 10.90 1.91 -30.49
CA GLU A 9 11.08 3.16 -31.23
C GLU A 9 10.69 3.00 -32.71
N LYS A 10 11.10 1.89 -33.33
CA LYS A 10 10.90 1.65 -34.77
C LYS A 10 9.46 1.31 -35.14
N TYR A 11 8.75 0.56 -34.29
CA TYR A 11 7.44 -0.01 -34.63
C TYR A 11 6.27 0.63 -33.87
N ALA A 12 6.50 1.54 -32.92
CA ALA A 12 5.41 2.25 -32.27
C ALA A 12 4.72 3.22 -33.23
N MET A 13 3.42 3.41 -33.00
CA MET A 13 2.67 4.48 -33.65
C MET A 13 3.31 5.85 -33.33
N PRO A 14 3.28 6.82 -34.26
CA PRO A 14 3.76 8.18 -34.01
C PRO A 14 3.13 8.76 -32.74
N GLY A 15 3.96 9.35 -31.85
CA GLY A 15 3.53 9.84 -30.53
C GLY A 15 3.53 8.81 -29.40
N TYR A 16 3.66 7.50 -29.71
CA TYR A 16 3.82 6.43 -28.70
C TYR A 16 5.24 5.84 -28.65
N GLN A 17 6.15 6.37 -29.48
CA GLN A 17 7.57 6.05 -29.48
C GLN A 17 8.18 6.28 -28.10
N LEU A 18 9.13 5.43 -27.70
CA LEU A 18 9.70 5.46 -26.35
C LEU A 18 10.37 6.82 -26.06
N SER A 19 11.02 7.41 -27.07
CA SER A 19 11.62 8.74 -26.97
C SER A 19 10.60 9.88 -26.81
N GLN A 20 9.39 9.70 -27.35
CA GLN A 20 8.33 10.72 -27.40
C GLN A 20 7.30 10.59 -26.28
N ARG A 21 7.44 9.59 -25.39
CA ARG A 21 6.52 9.43 -24.26
C ARG A 21 6.60 10.63 -23.33
N ASP A 22 5.43 11.10 -22.90
CA ASP A 22 5.32 12.06 -21.81
C ASP A 22 5.71 11.41 -20.47
N THR A 23 7.01 11.39 -20.19
CA THR A 23 7.59 10.93 -18.92
C THR A 23 8.14 12.11 -18.14
N TYR A 24 8.23 11.98 -16.80
CA TYR A 24 8.85 13.02 -15.96
C TYR A 24 10.29 13.28 -16.41
N GLN A 25 11.00 12.22 -16.81
CA GLN A 25 12.34 12.31 -17.38
C GLN A 25 12.37 13.14 -18.67
N ASN A 26 11.47 12.89 -19.62
CA ASN A 26 11.43 13.60 -20.91
C ASN A 26 10.96 15.06 -20.74
N GLN A 27 10.16 15.35 -19.72
CA GLN A 27 9.72 16.70 -19.35
C GLN A 27 10.79 17.49 -18.57
N GLY A 28 11.95 16.88 -18.27
CA GLY A 28 13.01 17.51 -17.48
C GLY A 28 12.65 17.75 -16.01
N ILE A 29 11.57 17.13 -15.52
CA ILE A 29 11.17 17.19 -14.11
C ILE A 29 12.12 16.31 -13.32
N SER A 30 12.64 16.80 -12.19
CA SER A 30 13.52 16.00 -11.33
C SER A 30 12.76 14.90 -10.58
N VAL A 31 13.43 13.81 -10.20
CA VAL A 31 12.82 12.75 -9.34
C VAL A 31 12.31 13.34 -8.02
N PHE A 32 13.02 14.32 -7.45
CA PHE A 32 12.62 14.97 -6.20
C PHE A 32 11.30 15.72 -6.39
N SER A 33 11.20 16.53 -7.45
CA SER A 33 9.96 17.25 -7.78
C SER A 33 8.82 16.30 -8.11
N MET A 34 9.08 15.20 -8.80
CA MET A 34 8.08 14.16 -9.02
C MET A 34 7.50 13.63 -7.69
N ILE A 35 8.34 13.39 -6.68
CA ILE A 35 7.89 12.79 -5.42
C ILE A 35 7.15 13.80 -4.53
N PHE A 36 7.66 15.03 -4.42
CA PHE A 36 7.17 16.01 -3.44
C PHE A 36 6.26 17.10 -4.03
N ASP A 37 6.46 17.49 -5.29
CA ASP A 37 5.69 18.56 -5.93
C ASP A 37 4.49 18.02 -6.71
N THR A 38 4.40 16.71 -6.90
CA THR A 38 3.26 16.05 -7.56
C THR A 38 2.45 15.18 -6.61
N ASN A 39 1.27 14.75 -7.06
CA ASN A 39 0.41 13.82 -6.31
C ASN A 39 0.89 12.36 -6.35
N TRP A 40 2.14 12.07 -6.74
CA TRP A 40 2.66 10.71 -6.91
C TRP A 40 2.47 9.85 -5.64
N ILE A 41 2.87 10.35 -4.46
CA ILE A 41 2.74 9.63 -3.18
C ILE A 41 1.27 9.36 -2.88
N ILE A 42 0.43 10.40 -2.90
CA ILE A 42 -0.99 10.30 -2.54
C ILE A 42 -1.72 9.35 -3.50
N THR A 43 -1.40 9.41 -4.79
CA THR A 43 -2.02 8.55 -5.82
C THR A 43 -1.59 7.10 -5.65
N THR A 44 -0.32 6.86 -5.32
CA THR A 44 0.19 5.51 -5.01
C THR A 44 -0.48 4.92 -3.77
N ILE A 45 -0.62 5.70 -2.69
CA ILE A 45 -1.28 5.24 -1.45
C ILE A 45 -2.78 5.01 -1.67
N LYS A 46 -3.48 5.94 -2.34
CA LYS A 46 -4.91 5.77 -2.65
C LYS A 46 -5.16 4.51 -3.47
N SER A 47 -4.31 4.25 -4.45
CA SER A 47 -4.43 3.05 -5.29
C SER A 47 -3.98 1.76 -4.63
N PHE A 48 -3.09 1.84 -3.66
CA PHE A 48 -2.74 0.69 -2.82
C PHE A 48 -3.93 0.22 -1.96
N ILE A 49 -4.74 1.15 -1.45
CA ILE A 49 -5.81 0.84 -0.48
C ILE A 49 -7.18 0.65 -1.14
N CYS A 50 -7.57 1.49 -2.11
CA CYS A 50 -8.99 1.63 -2.50
C CYS A 50 -9.27 1.82 -3.99
N THR A 51 -8.25 1.94 -4.85
CA THR A 51 -8.46 2.07 -6.29
C THR A 51 -8.26 0.71 -6.95
N THR A 52 -9.30 0.26 -7.66
CA THR A 52 -9.32 -1.04 -8.35
C THR A 52 -9.42 -0.85 -9.87
N GLY A 53 -9.06 -1.90 -10.63
CA GLY A 53 -8.91 -1.82 -12.07
C GLY A 53 -7.70 -0.99 -12.49
N TYR A 54 -7.69 -0.48 -13.72
CA TYR A 54 -6.62 0.39 -14.25
C TYR A 54 -6.76 1.83 -13.73
N MET A 55 -6.80 2.02 -12.40
CA MET A 55 -7.04 3.29 -11.71
C MET A 55 -8.43 3.93 -11.92
N GLN A 56 -9.40 3.16 -12.43
CA GLN A 56 -10.70 3.69 -12.85
C GLN A 56 -11.73 3.72 -11.72
N TYR A 57 -11.72 2.72 -10.85
CA TYR A 57 -12.79 2.53 -9.88
C TYR A 57 -12.29 2.83 -8.47
N MET A 58 -12.65 4.00 -7.95
CA MET A 58 -12.41 4.35 -6.56
C MET A 58 -13.63 3.98 -5.72
N ILE A 59 -13.47 3.01 -4.81
CA ILE A 59 -14.59 2.43 -4.06
C ILE A 59 -15.31 3.46 -3.16
N SER A 60 -14.58 4.29 -2.42
CA SER A 60 -15.09 5.45 -1.66
C SER A 60 -13.95 6.16 -0.92
N GLY A 61 -13.97 7.50 -0.88
CA GLY A 61 -13.04 8.27 -0.04
C GLY A 61 -13.16 7.97 1.46
N LYS A 62 -14.37 7.72 1.97
CA LYS A 62 -14.59 7.44 3.40
C LYS A 62 -13.90 6.14 3.84
N ARG A 63 -14.01 5.10 3.01
CA ARG A 63 -13.41 3.78 3.27
C ARG A 63 -11.89 3.83 3.19
N PHE A 64 -11.36 4.62 2.28
CA PHE A 64 -9.92 4.91 2.22
C PHE A 64 -9.40 5.47 3.54
N TYR A 65 -10.03 6.52 4.09
CA TYR A 65 -9.61 7.09 5.36
C TYR A 65 -9.74 6.11 6.53
N LEU A 66 -10.79 5.27 6.53
CA LEU A 66 -10.98 4.25 7.57
C LEU A 66 -9.85 3.22 7.58
N TYR A 67 -9.50 2.64 6.43
CA TYR A 67 -8.37 1.70 6.33
C TYR A 67 -7.04 2.37 6.68
N LEU A 68 -6.85 3.62 6.24
CA LEU A 68 -5.66 4.39 6.58
C LEU A 68 -5.52 4.57 8.10
N ILE A 69 -6.61 4.90 8.80
CA ILE A 69 -6.62 5.03 10.26
C ILE A 69 -6.29 3.70 10.94
N ILE A 70 -6.87 2.58 10.49
CA ILE A 70 -6.60 1.24 11.03
C ILE A 70 -5.11 0.88 10.85
N ILE A 71 -4.54 1.13 9.67
CA ILE A 71 -3.12 0.85 9.42
C ILE A 71 -2.24 1.73 10.30
N LEU A 72 -2.49 3.04 10.32
CA LEU A 72 -1.71 3.99 11.12
C LEU A 72 -1.81 3.68 12.62
N PHE A 73 -2.98 3.31 13.12
CA PHE A 73 -3.17 2.94 14.51
C PHE A 73 -2.31 1.72 14.88
N GLY A 74 -2.37 0.65 14.09
CA GLY A 74 -1.52 -0.54 14.30
C GLY A 74 -0.03 -0.20 14.30
N MET A 75 0.41 0.63 13.33
CA MET A 75 1.81 1.08 13.25
C MET A 75 2.22 1.93 14.46
N ILE A 76 1.37 2.85 14.92
CA ILE A 76 1.63 3.68 16.12
C ILE A 76 1.75 2.79 17.36
N MET A 77 0.83 1.83 17.53
CA MET A 77 0.89 0.91 18.68
C MET A 77 2.15 0.05 18.66
N MET A 78 2.61 -0.38 17.48
CA MET A 78 3.89 -1.09 17.32
C MET A 78 5.08 -0.21 17.74
N LEU A 79 5.12 1.06 17.34
CA LEU A 79 6.17 2.00 17.77
C LEU A 79 6.16 2.21 19.29
N ILE A 80 4.98 2.29 19.90
CA ILE A 80 4.83 2.39 21.37
C ILE A 80 5.32 1.11 22.05
N ALA A 81 5.00 -0.08 21.50
CA ALA A 81 5.45 -1.37 22.00
C ALA A 81 6.99 -1.45 22.01
N LEU A 82 7.63 -1.05 20.90
CA LEU A 82 9.09 -0.97 20.79
C LEU A 82 9.69 -0.01 21.82
N LYS A 83 9.12 1.19 21.97
CA LYS A 83 9.59 2.19 22.95
C LYS A 83 9.46 1.68 24.39
N ARG A 84 8.45 0.89 24.68
CA ARG A 84 8.20 0.29 26.01
C ARG A 84 8.93 -1.04 26.23
N LYS A 85 9.80 -1.45 25.29
CA LYS A 85 10.55 -2.72 25.34
C LYS A 85 9.62 -3.93 25.57
N TYR A 86 8.48 -3.91 24.89
CA TYR A 86 7.52 -5.00 24.92
C TYR A 86 8.19 -6.32 24.53
N GLN A 87 7.92 -7.38 25.30
CA GLN A 87 8.45 -8.71 25.05
C GLN A 87 7.59 -9.37 23.97
N PHE A 88 8.08 -9.34 22.73
CA PHE A 88 7.41 -10.00 21.62
C PHE A 88 7.30 -11.51 21.87
N LYS A 89 6.12 -12.09 21.61
CA LYS A 89 5.93 -13.55 21.68
C LYS A 89 6.80 -14.30 20.67
N PHE A 90 7.16 -13.63 19.57
CA PHE A 90 8.05 -14.15 18.55
C PHE A 90 9.37 -13.40 18.52
N LYS A 91 10.47 -14.15 18.49
CA LYS A 91 11.80 -13.59 18.24
C LYS A 91 12.07 -13.60 16.75
N PHE A 92 12.37 -12.43 16.19
CA PHE A 92 12.78 -12.32 14.80
C PHE A 92 14.29 -12.46 14.67
N GLU A 93 14.73 -13.32 13.75
CA GLU A 93 16.14 -13.39 13.37
C GLU A 93 16.55 -12.15 12.58
N ASN A 94 17.81 -11.70 12.76
CA ASN A 94 18.31 -10.49 12.10
C ASN A 94 18.16 -10.54 10.57
N TYR A 95 18.42 -11.71 9.97
CA TYR A 95 18.26 -11.92 8.52
C TYR A 95 16.82 -11.74 8.06
N PHE A 96 15.84 -12.15 8.87
CA PHE A 96 14.43 -11.97 8.55
C PHE A 96 14.03 -10.49 8.57
N ILE A 97 14.53 -9.72 9.54
CA ILE A 97 14.31 -8.26 9.60
C ILE A 97 14.92 -7.58 8.37
N ILE A 98 16.13 -7.97 7.97
CA ILE A 98 16.77 -7.47 6.74
C ILE A 98 15.90 -7.77 5.52
N CYS A 99 15.38 -9.00 5.39
CA CYS A 99 14.46 -9.36 4.31
C CYS A 99 13.19 -8.50 4.29
N LEU A 100 12.60 -8.21 5.46
CA LEU A 100 11.44 -7.32 5.55
C LEU A 100 11.76 -5.89 5.09
N ILE A 101 12.93 -5.36 5.46
CA ILE A 101 13.39 -4.03 5.03
C ILE A 101 13.56 -4.02 3.50
N LEU A 102 14.21 -5.03 2.93
CA LEU A 102 14.39 -5.15 1.48
C LEU A 102 13.05 -5.31 0.74
N CYS A 103 12.08 -6.03 1.35
CA CYS A 103 10.72 -6.17 0.84
C CYS A 103 9.97 -4.84 0.76
N VAL A 104 10.36 -3.84 1.56
CA VAL A 104 9.83 -2.47 1.46
C VAL A 104 10.62 -1.62 0.46
N LEU A 105 11.95 -1.62 0.57
CA LEU A 105 12.79 -0.69 -0.17
C LEU A 105 12.84 -1.01 -1.68
N ILE A 106 13.01 -2.27 -2.05
CA ILE A 106 13.19 -2.67 -3.46
C ILE A 106 11.97 -2.27 -4.31
N PRO A 107 10.71 -2.61 -3.93
CA PRO A 107 9.54 -2.23 -4.70
C PRO A 107 9.33 -0.71 -4.79
N ILE A 108 9.62 0.04 -3.72
CA ILE A 108 9.51 1.52 -3.75
C ILE A 108 10.49 2.09 -4.76
N ILE A 109 11.76 1.69 -4.70
CA ILE A 109 12.80 2.19 -5.60
C ILE A 109 12.46 1.84 -7.06
N LEU A 110 12.02 0.61 -7.31
CA LEU A 110 11.58 0.20 -8.65
C LEU A 110 10.36 1.00 -9.09
N SER A 111 9.35 1.18 -8.24
CA SER A 111 8.14 1.95 -8.56
C SER A 111 8.48 3.40 -8.91
N ILE A 112 9.40 4.04 -8.19
CA ILE A 112 9.88 5.41 -8.50
C ILE A 112 10.58 5.41 -9.85
N LYS A 113 11.52 4.49 -10.08
CA LYS A 113 12.27 4.40 -11.34
C LYS A 113 11.34 4.24 -12.54
N TYR A 114 10.42 3.29 -12.50
CA TYR A 114 9.49 3.04 -13.60
C TYR A 114 8.53 4.21 -13.82
N SER A 115 8.06 4.84 -12.73
CA SER A 115 7.22 6.05 -12.81
C SER A 115 7.93 7.22 -13.48
N TYR A 116 9.24 7.34 -13.24
CA TYR A 116 10.05 8.45 -13.73
C TYR A 116 10.41 8.31 -15.22
N SER A 117 10.81 7.10 -15.65
CA SER A 117 11.47 6.90 -16.94
C SER A 117 10.67 6.13 -18.00
N ILE A 118 9.60 5.41 -17.63
CA ILE A 118 8.93 4.47 -18.56
C ILE A 118 7.43 4.78 -18.70
N ASP A 119 6.68 4.76 -17.60
CA ASP A 119 5.22 4.94 -17.59
C ASP A 119 4.80 5.93 -16.49
N TYR A 120 3.90 6.85 -16.81
CA TYR A 120 3.46 7.92 -15.89
C TYR A 120 2.45 7.47 -14.82
N GLN A 121 2.59 6.27 -14.26
CA GLN A 121 1.54 5.66 -13.43
C GLN A 121 1.98 5.35 -11.99
N PRO A 122 1.73 6.27 -11.03
CA PRO A 122 1.81 5.99 -9.59
C PRO A 122 0.72 5.00 -9.14
N GLN A 123 0.98 3.71 -9.29
CA GLN A 123 0.03 2.64 -8.92
C GLN A 123 0.53 1.81 -7.74
N GLY A 124 -0.31 1.67 -6.73
CA GLY A 124 -0.04 0.90 -5.52
C GLY A 124 0.25 -0.59 -5.77
N ARG A 125 -0.22 -1.15 -6.90
CA ARG A 125 0.06 -2.55 -7.28
C ARG A 125 1.56 -2.87 -7.33
N TYR A 126 2.39 -1.88 -7.70
CA TYR A 126 3.83 -2.07 -7.82
C TYR A 126 4.54 -2.18 -6.48
N ILE A 127 3.90 -1.70 -5.40
CA ILE A 127 4.42 -1.77 -4.04
C ILE A 127 3.63 -2.74 -3.17
N MET A 128 2.84 -3.65 -3.77
CA MET A 128 1.93 -4.54 -3.05
C MET A 128 2.64 -5.48 -2.06
N SER A 129 3.90 -5.82 -2.32
CA SER A 129 4.71 -6.65 -1.41
C SER A 129 4.92 -6.02 -0.02
N ILE A 130 4.81 -4.68 0.11
CA ILE A 130 4.87 -3.96 1.40
C ILE A 130 3.76 -4.41 2.35
N LEU A 131 2.68 -5.00 1.83
CA LEU A 131 1.59 -5.52 2.65
C LEU A 131 2.08 -6.56 3.67
N ILE A 132 3.11 -7.35 3.35
CA ILE A 132 3.68 -8.36 4.25
C ILE A 132 4.29 -7.71 5.51
N PRO A 133 5.27 -6.79 5.40
CA PRO A 133 5.81 -6.10 6.57
C PRO A 133 4.76 -5.24 7.29
N ILE A 134 3.84 -4.58 6.56
CA ILE A 134 2.74 -3.84 7.19
C ILE A 134 1.88 -4.77 8.05
N ALA A 135 1.47 -5.93 7.54
CA ALA A 135 0.64 -6.89 8.27
C ALA A 135 1.33 -7.38 9.56
N LEU A 136 2.63 -7.70 9.47
CA LEU A 136 3.43 -8.13 10.62
C LEU A 136 3.58 -7.03 11.67
N PHE A 137 3.90 -5.80 11.27
CA PHE A 137 4.03 -4.69 12.21
C PHE A 137 2.68 -4.32 12.83
N MET A 138 1.60 -4.34 12.05
CA MET A 138 0.26 -4.14 12.58
C MET A 138 -0.12 -5.23 13.59
N SER A 139 0.13 -6.51 13.30
CA SER A 139 -0.25 -7.60 14.21
C SER A 139 0.42 -7.45 15.56
N ILE A 140 1.71 -7.10 15.58
CA ILE A 140 2.44 -6.84 16.83
C ILE A 140 1.86 -5.62 17.57
N GLY A 141 1.51 -4.55 16.84
CA GLY A 141 0.88 -3.38 17.44
C GLY A 141 -0.50 -3.67 18.06
N TYR A 142 -1.31 -4.49 17.39
CA TYR A 142 -2.64 -4.88 17.88
C TYR A 142 -2.56 -5.86 19.06
N GLU A 143 -1.58 -6.76 19.06
CA GLU A 143 -1.28 -7.63 20.20
C GLU A 143 -0.86 -6.81 21.43
N TYR A 144 0.04 -5.85 21.25
CA TYR A 144 0.40 -4.94 22.32
C TYR A 144 -0.81 -4.15 22.84
N PHE A 145 -1.69 -3.70 21.93
CA PHE A 145 -2.91 -2.99 22.29
C PHE A 145 -3.88 -3.88 23.08
N SER A 146 -4.10 -5.14 22.65
CA SER A 146 -5.02 -6.07 23.32
C SER A 146 -4.57 -6.35 24.75
N GLU A 147 -3.28 -6.59 24.97
CA GLU A 147 -2.70 -6.81 26.30
C GLU A 147 -2.70 -5.54 27.16
N PHE A 148 -2.46 -4.37 26.56
CA PHE A 148 -2.59 -3.10 27.27
C PHE A 148 -4.02 -2.87 27.79
N ILE A 149 -5.03 -3.23 27.01
CA ILE A 149 -6.43 -3.13 27.41
C ILE A 149 -6.79 -4.20 28.45
N GLU A 150 -6.30 -5.44 28.32
CA GLU A 150 -6.50 -6.50 29.31
C GLU A 150 -6.01 -6.06 30.69
N ASN A 151 -4.82 -5.45 30.77
CA ASN A 151 -4.28 -4.92 32.02
C ASN A 151 -5.13 -3.80 32.64
N LYS A 152 -5.91 -3.07 31.84
CA LYS A 152 -6.77 -1.96 32.32
C LYS A 152 -8.21 -2.38 32.64
N ILE A 153 -8.82 -3.23 31.82
CA ILE A 153 -10.26 -3.53 31.84
C ILE A 153 -10.52 -4.98 32.31
N GLN A 154 -9.48 -5.80 32.52
CA GLN A 154 -9.57 -7.21 32.94
C GLN A 154 -10.34 -8.12 31.96
N ILE A 155 -10.58 -7.66 30.73
CA ILE A 155 -11.08 -8.50 29.64
C ILE A 155 -9.88 -9.21 29.00
N LYS A 156 -9.94 -10.53 28.86
CA LYS A 156 -8.86 -11.30 28.23
C LYS A 156 -8.57 -10.79 26.82
N SER A 157 -7.29 -10.55 26.52
CA SER A 157 -6.77 -10.08 25.21
C SER A 157 -7.35 -10.84 24.02
N ARG A 158 -7.51 -12.17 24.14
CA ARG A 158 -8.10 -13.03 23.10
C ARG A 158 -9.49 -12.58 22.63
N TYR A 159 -10.36 -12.09 23.52
CA TYR A 159 -11.69 -11.60 23.11
C TYR A 159 -11.60 -10.27 22.34
N ILE A 160 -10.64 -9.43 22.70
CA ILE A 160 -10.36 -8.16 22.02
C ILE A 160 -9.80 -8.44 20.62
N GLU A 161 -8.87 -9.38 20.50
CA GLU A 161 -8.32 -9.82 19.22
C GLU A 161 -9.40 -10.40 18.29
N LEU A 162 -10.26 -11.27 18.82
CA LEU A 162 -11.39 -11.81 18.06
C LEU A 162 -12.37 -10.73 17.59
N SER A 163 -12.64 -9.72 18.42
CA SER A 163 -13.52 -8.62 18.03
C SER A 163 -12.90 -7.75 16.93
N MET A 164 -11.59 -7.46 17.01
CA MET A 164 -10.86 -6.74 15.98
C MET A 164 -10.86 -7.49 14.64
N ILE A 165 -10.64 -8.81 14.66
CA ILE A 165 -10.73 -9.67 13.47
C ILE A 165 -12.15 -9.62 12.89
N GLY A 166 -13.18 -9.74 13.74
CA GLY A 166 -14.58 -9.65 13.32
C GLY A 166 -14.92 -8.32 12.65
N ILE A 167 -14.45 -7.20 13.22
CA ILE A 167 -14.62 -5.86 12.63
C ILE A 167 -13.91 -5.79 11.27
N TYR A 168 -12.69 -6.32 11.16
CA TYR A 168 -11.95 -6.29 9.89
C TYR A 168 -12.65 -7.10 8.79
N ILE A 169 -13.19 -8.29 9.12
CA ILE A 169 -13.97 -9.10 8.19
C ILE A 169 -15.24 -8.36 7.76
N LEU A 170 -15.96 -7.73 8.70
CA LEU A 170 -17.14 -6.95 8.39
C LEU A 170 -16.82 -5.79 7.44
N LEU A 171 -15.72 -5.06 7.70
CA LEU A 171 -15.25 -3.98 6.83
C LEU A 171 -14.89 -4.50 5.43
N PHE A 172 -14.21 -5.65 5.35
CA PHE A 172 -13.91 -6.30 4.08
C PHE A 172 -15.19 -6.64 3.30
N VAL A 173 -16.19 -7.24 3.94
CA VAL A 173 -17.47 -7.58 3.31
C VAL A 173 -18.19 -6.33 2.78
N ILE A 174 -18.22 -5.25 3.57
CA ILE A 174 -18.82 -3.96 3.15
C ILE A 174 -18.07 -3.37 1.95
N CYS A 175 -16.75 -3.45 1.93
CA CYS A 175 -15.95 -2.91 0.83
C CYS A 175 -16.10 -3.77 -0.43
N TYR A 176 -16.11 -5.08 -0.28
CA TYR A 176 -16.27 -6.03 -1.38
C TYR A 176 -17.65 -5.94 -2.02
N SER A 177 -18.72 -5.84 -1.23
CA SER A 177 -20.08 -5.64 -1.76
C SER A 177 -20.19 -4.33 -2.55
N SER A 178 -19.53 -3.28 -2.08
CA SER A 178 -19.49 -2.00 -2.77
C SER A 178 -18.65 -2.04 -4.05
N TYR A 179 -17.56 -2.79 -4.04
CA TYR A 179 -16.76 -3.05 -5.24
C TYR A 179 -17.60 -3.78 -6.30
N ILE A 180 -18.33 -4.83 -5.92
CA ILE A 180 -19.26 -5.52 -6.83
C ILE A 180 -20.30 -4.54 -7.39
N ALA A 181 -20.90 -3.70 -6.54
CA ALA A 181 -21.86 -2.70 -7.00
C ALA A 181 -21.26 -1.71 -7.99
N VAL A 182 -20.00 -1.29 -7.82
CA VAL A 182 -19.32 -0.41 -8.78
C VAL A 182 -18.99 -1.12 -10.09
N CYS A 183 -18.58 -2.38 -10.05
CA CYS A 183 -18.20 -3.14 -11.25
C CYS A 183 -19.40 -3.64 -12.07
N PHE A 184 -20.52 -3.98 -11.42
CA PHE A 184 -21.68 -4.61 -12.08
C PHE A 184 -22.96 -3.76 -12.00
N GLY A 185 -22.99 -2.71 -11.16
CA GLY A 185 -24.16 -1.83 -11.00
C GLY A 185 -24.34 -0.80 -12.11
N SER A 186 -23.35 -0.61 -13.00
CA SER A 186 -23.52 0.18 -14.23
C SER A 186 -24.19 -0.60 -15.36
N THR A 187 -24.61 -1.85 -15.13
CA THR A 187 -25.40 -2.67 -16.06
C THR A 187 -26.82 -2.99 -15.55
N ILE A 188 -27.25 -2.39 -14.43
CA ILE A 188 -28.64 -2.47 -13.96
C ILE A 188 -29.15 -1.05 -13.75
N ILE A 189 -29.50 -0.40 -14.85
CA ILE A 189 -30.65 0.51 -15.12
C ILE A 189 -30.53 0.91 -16.59
#